data_AF-X0SDW9-F1
#
_entry.id   AF-X0SDW9-F1
#
_cell.length_a   1.000
_cell.length_b   1.000
_cell.length_c   1.000
_cell.angle_alpha   90.00
_cell.angle_beta   90.00
_cell.angle_gamma   90.00
#
_symmetry.space_group_name_H-M   'P 1'
#
loop_
_entity.id
_entity.type
_entity.pdbx_description
1 polymer ?
#
loop_
_entity_poly.entity_id
_entity_poly.type
_entity_poly.pdbx_seq_one_letter_code
_entity_poly.pdbx_strand_id
1 'polypeptide(L)'
;NKRVIGCLSSAKCTNEENYVMQKFARAVLKTNNIDHCARLCHSATVVGLGAAFGSGAMTNSIDEISDAQVIFVVGSNTNEQHPLIGARILEALRKGAKLIVADPRTIPLSELAEDNQGIAIKHRPGTDVALLNGIMNVLIQEKLYDEKFIQQYCENFNAFKEEIQKMTLEKASNITGVPRKTIIQAARIIGRADTTYLIYSMGITQHTTGVDNVKSTANLQMLCGNVGKWATGVNPLRGQNNVQGACDMGALSNVFSGYQSVTDKEIQKKFAREWKIEAGEMDDRIGLTVVEMTDAAYQGDLKALYVMGENPVMSDPDSNHVRAALQKTFLIVQDIFMTPTAELAEVVLPAASFAEKEGTFTSTERRVQMVRKAIEPVGNSKPDWQIIALLAREMGYSGLNYQDASEILDEINRTTPIYGGITWERLQKNEAGLQWPCSDISHPGTIYLHRDGKFPRGKGYFHPISFKEPAELPSKEYPFILST
;
A
#
# COMPACT_ATOMS: atom_id res chain seq x y z
N ASN A 1 -0.18 -26.39 -18.70
CA ASN A 1 -0.66 -25.01 -18.48
C ASN A 1 0.10 -24.46 -17.27
N LYS A 2 0.98 -23.47 -17.43
CA LYS A 2 1.86 -22.95 -16.35
C LYS A 2 1.09 -22.17 -15.25
N ARG A 3 -0.19 -21.88 -15.47
CA ARG A 3 -1.02 -21.03 -14.60
C ARG A 3 -1.91 -21.78 -13.62
N VAL A 4 -1.66 -23.07 -13.44
CA VAL A 4 -2.37 -23.91 -12.46
C VAL A 4 -1.71 -23.88 -11.08
N ILE A 5 -0.63 -23.12 -10.91
CA ILE A 5 0.09 -22.95 -9.64
C ILE A 5 0.15 -21.46 -9.32
N GLY A 6 0.04 -21.13 -8.03
CA GLY A 6 0.21 -19.77 -7.52
C GLY A 6 1.02 -19.74 -6.23
N CYS A 7 1.53 -18.55 -5.88
CA CYS A 7 2.21 -18.29 -4.63
C CYS A 7 1.58 -17.11 -3.90
N LEU A 8 1.41 -17.21 -2.58
CA LEU A 8 1.15 -16.06 -1.71
C LEU A 8 2.44 -15.71 -0.98
N SER A 9 2.91 -14.49 -1.19
CA SER A 9 4.04 -13.94 -0.44
C SER A 9 3.56 -13.28 0.85
N SER A 10 4.48 -12.80 1.70
CA SER A 10 4.14 -12.23 3.01
C SER A 10 4.70 -10.82 3.20
N ALA A 11 3.84 -9.91 3.62
CA ALA A 11 4.25 -8.60 4.12
C ALA A 11 4.75 -8.61 5.58
N LYS A 12 4.89 -9.82 6.18
CA LYS A 12 5.56 -10.06 7.46
C LYS A 12 7.01 -10.54 7.28
N CYS A 13 7.34 -11.06 6.10
CA CYS A 13 8.68 -11.50 5.70
C CYS A 13 9.53 -10.36 5.14
N THR A 14 10.84 -10.55 5.04
CA THR A 14 11.78 -9.50 4.64
C THR A 14 11.68 -9.18 3.14
N ASN A 15 12.31 -8.08 2.71
CA ASN A 15 12.39 -7.73 1.29
C ASN A 15 13.08 -8.85 0.49
N GLU A 16 14.16 -9.40 1.03
CA GLU A 16 14.94 -10.46 0.42
C GLU A 16 14.10 -11.72 0.20
N GLU A 17 13.29 -12.09 1.19
CA GLU A 17 12.40 -13.25 1.11
C GLU A 17 11.26 -13.04 0.10
N ASN A 18 10.68 -11.85 0.06
CA ASN A 18 9.67 -11.49 -0.95
C ASN A 18 10.27 -11.48 -2.37
N TYR A 19 11.50 -10.99 -2.52
CA TYR A 19 12.22 -11.01 -3.80
C TYR A 19 12.49 -12.46 -4.24
N VAL A 20 12.93 -13.32 -3.33
CA VAL A 20 13.18 -14.74 -3.60
C VAL A 20 11.89 -15.48 -3.95
N MET A 21 10.79 -15.22 -3.24
CA MET A 21 9.48 -15.84 -3.55
C MET A 21 9.00 -15.45 -4.95
N GLN A 22 9.10 -14.18 -5.34
CA GLN A 22 8.69 -13.78 -6.69
C GLN A 22 9.60 -14.33 -7.78
N LYS A 23 10.90 -14.43 -7.50
CA LYS A 23 11.86 -15.04 -8.42
C LYS A 23 11.57 -16.53 -8.56
N PHE A 24 11.23 -17.22 -7.47
CA PHE A 24 10.80 -18.62 -7.51
C PHE A 24 9.54 -18.79 -8.37
N ALA A 25 8.48 -18.02 -8.12
CA ALA A 25 7.26 -18.09 -8.91
C ALA A 25 7.52 -17.88 -10.42
N ARG A 26 8.36 -16.91 -10.78
CA ARG A 26 8.56 -16.51 -12.18
C ARG A 26 9.66 -17.29 -12.89
N ALA A 27 10.76 -17.58 -12.22
CA ALA A 27 11.92 -18.26 -12.80
C ALA A 27 11.85 -19.78 -12.68
N VAL A 28 11.21 -20.32 -11.63
CA VAL A 28 11.10 -21.78 -11.39
C VAL A 28 9.74 -22.28 -11.84
N LEU A 29 8.66 -21.74 -11.29
CA LEU A 29 7.30 -22.16 -11.63
C LEU A 29 6.81 -21.61 -12.97
N LYS A 30 7.52 -20.61 -13.52
CA LYS A 30 7.21 -19.95 -14.80
C LYS A 30 5.79 -19.36 -14.82
N THR A 31 5.36 -18.76 -13.71
CA THR A 31 4.04 -18.14 -13.55
C THR A 31 4.16 -16.73 -12.96
N ASN A 32 3.26 -15.83 -13.38
CA ASN A 32 3.07 -14.53 -12.71
C ASN A 32 2.00 -14.58 -11.62
N ASN A 33 1.44 -15.76 -11.31
CA ASN A 33 0.51 -15.97 -10.20
C ASN A 33 1.24 -15.83 -8.86
N ILE A 34 1.52 -14.60 -8.48
CA ILE A 34 2.06 -14.24 -7.17
C ILE A 34 1.36 -12.98 -6.68
N ASP A 35 0.89 -12.99 -5.44
CA ASP A 35 0.28 -11.83 -4.79
C ASP A 35 0.50 -11.93 -3.27
N HIS A 36 -0.03 -10.98 -2.50
CA HIS A 36 0.03 -10.98 -1.04
C HIS A 36 -1.07 -10.09 -0.44
N CYS A 37 -1.12 -9.95 0.89
CA CYS A 37 -2.19 -9.24 1.61
C CYS A 37 -2.42 -7.78 1.17
N ALA A 38 -1.46 -7.10 0.52
CA ALA A 38 -1.67 -5.74 0.03
C ALA A 38 -2.87 -5.64 -0.92
N ARG A 39 -3.23 -6.75 -1.59
CA ARG A 39 -4.41 -6.84 -2.46
C ARG A 39 -5.68 -6.40 -1.74
N LEU A 40 -5.86 -6.84 -0.50
CA LEU A 40 -7.04 -6.59 0.31
C LEU A 40 -6.96 -5.26 1.05
N CYS A 41 -5.75 -4.80 1.38
CA CYS A 41 -5.58 -3.57 2.18
C CYS A 41 -5.47 -2.31 1.30
N HIS A 42 -4.45 -2.22 0.44
CA HIS A 42 -4.03 -0.97 -0.21
C HIS A 42 -3.84 -1.08 -1.74
N SER A 43 -4.42 -2.10 -2.38
CA SER A 43 -4.43 -2.17 -3.85
C SER A 43 -5.07 -0.93 -4.47
N ALA A 44 -6.16 -0.43 -3.87
CA ALA A 44 -6.81 0.82 -4.24
C ALA A 44 -5.86 2.03 -4.17
N THR A 45 -5.00 2.10 -3.15
CA THR A 45 -3.95 3.13 -3.03
C THR A 45 -2.98 3.07 -4.20
N VAL A 46 -2.47 1.88 -4.52
CA VAL A 46 -1.47 1.69 -5.59
C VAL A 46 -2.05 2.12 -6.93
N VAL A 47 -3.30 1.73 -7.23
CA VAL A 47 -3.99 2.09 -8.47
C VAL A 47 -4.36 3.58 -8.50
N GLY A 48 -4.93 4.10 -7.42
CA GLY A 48 -5.43 5.48 -7.34
C GLY A 48 -4.31 6.51 -7.42
N LEU A 49 -3.28 6.40 -6.57
CA LEU A 49 -2.14 7.31 -6.59
C LEU A 49 -1.22 7.05 -7.80
N GLY A 50 -1.14 5.79 -8.27
CA GLY A 50 -0.50 5.47 -9.55
C GLY A 50 -1.13 6.24 -10.71
N ALA A 51 -2.46 6.32 -10.77
CA ALA A 51 -3.15 7.09 -11.80
C ALA A 51 -2.93 8.62 -11.64
N ALA A 52 -2.98 9.14 -10.41
CA ALA A 52 -2.88 10.57 -10.14
C ALA A 52 -1.44 11.12 -10.25
N PHE A 53 -0.44 10.38 -9.74
CA PHE A 53 0.95 10.81 -9.59
C PHE A 53 1.96 9.96 -10.36
N GLY A 54 1.60 8.73 -10.73
CA GLY A 54 2.54 7.74 -11.27
C GLY A 54 3.28 6.94 -10.19
N SER A 55 2.94 7.10 -8.91
CA SER A 55 3.48 6.29 -7.81
C SER A 55 2.41 6.03 -6.75
N GLY A 56 2.35 4.78 -6.28
CA GLY A 56 1.40 4.28 -5.30
C GLY A 56 1.82 4.40 -3.83
N ALA A 57 2.95 5.03 -3.56
CA ALA A 57 3.56 5.06 -2.23
C ALA A 57 3.14 6.30 -1.41
N MET A 58 3.43 6.26 -0.12
CA MET A 58 3.32 7.43 0.75
C MET A 58 4.22 8.56 0.26
N THR A 59 3.66 9.76 0.10
CA THR A 59 4.39 10.85 -0.55
C THR A 59 5.41 11.49 0.38
N ASN A 60 5.16 11.55 1.69
CA ASN A 60 6.01 12.26 2.65
C ASN A 60 6.50 11.35 3.78
N SER A 61 7.51 11.81 4.51
CA SER A 61 8.06 11.12 5.68
C SER A 61 7.16 11.26 6.90
N ILE A 62 7.25 10.32 7.84
CA ILE A 62 6.53 10.35 9.13
C ILE A 62 7.02 11.51 9.99
N ASP A 63 8.32 11.82 9.93
CA ASP A 63 8.91 12.90 10.73
C ASP A 63 8.38 14.29 10.33
N GLU A 64 7.79 14.42 9.14
CA GLU A 64 7.22 15.69 8.67
C GLU A 64 5.87 16.03 9.32
N ILE A 65 5.20 15.05 9.96
CA ILE A 65 3.87 15.23 10.55
C ILE A 65 3.88 16.30 11.64
N SER A 66 4.95 16.36 12.45
CA SER A 66 5.05 17.29 13.57
C SER A 66 5.09 18.76 13.14
N ASP A 67 5.37 19.04 11.87
CA ASP A 67 5.56 20.39 11.35
C ASP A 67 4.38 20.84 10.44
N ALA A 68 3.34 20.01 10.33
CA ALA A 68 2.15 20.34 9.57
C ALA A 68 1.28 21.38 10.31
N GLN A 69 0.77 22.39 9.59
CA GLN A 69 -0.20 23.35 10.15
C GLN A 69 -1.59 22.72 10.29
N VAL A 70 -1.96 21.83 9.35
CA VAL A 70 -3.18 21.05 9.39
C VAL A 70 -2.85 19.58 9.19
N ILE A 71 -3.38 18.72 10.05
CA ILE A 71 -3.39 17.28 9.85
C ILE A 71 -4.83 16.88 9.54
N PHE A 72 -5.04 16.29 8.37
CA PHE A 72 -6.35 15.78 7.97
C PHE A 72 -6.32 14.26 7.93
N VAL A 73 -6.96 13.62 8.91
CA VAL A 73 -7.08 12.18 9.00
C VAL A 73 -8.45 11.76 8.47
N VAL A 74 -8.49 10.87 7.48
CA VAL A 74 -9.73 10.35 6.90
C VAL A 74 -9.68 8.82 6.80
N GLY A 75 -10.67 8.14 7.36
CA GLY A 75 -10.75 6.67 7.33
C GLY A 75 -9.56 5.97 7.99
N SER A 76 -9.10 6.47 9.14
CA SER A 76 -7.96 5.92 9.89
C SER A 76 -8.11 6.15 11.39
N ASN A 77 -7.86 5.11 12.21
CA ASN A 77 -7.72 5.22 13.67
C ASN A 77 -6.23 5.21 14.06
N THR A 78 -5.51 6.23 13.63
CA THR A 78 -4.04 6.27 13.66
C THR A 78 -3.45 6.07 15.05
N ASN A 79 -4.09 6.54 16.12
CA ASN A 79 -3.54 6.40 17.47
C ASN A 79 -3.52 4.95 17.97
N GLU A 80 -4.49 4.13 17.56
CA GLU A 80 -4.54 2.71 17.93
C GLU A 80 -3.74 1.84 16.95
N GLN A 81 -3.83 2.14 15.65
CA GLN A 81 -3.25 1.31 14.60
C GLN A 81 -1.76 1.62 14.34
N HIS A 82 -1.34 2.86 14.55
CA HIS A 82 0.01 3.35 14.31
C HIS A 82 0.46 4.30 15.44
N PRO A 83 0.58 3.82 16.70
CA PRO A 83 0.76 4.67 17.88
C PRO A 83 1.98 5.60 17.80
N LEU A 84 3.07 5.19 17.15
CA LEU A 84 4.24 6.05 16.92
C LEU A 84 3.94 7.23 15.96
N ILE A 85 3.10 7.01 14.96
CA ILE A 85 2.61 8.08 14.08
C ILE A 85 1.62 8.96 14.84
N GLY A 86 0.74 8.36 15.65
CA GLY A 86 -0.13 9.08 16.58
C GLY A 86 0.64 10.04 17.49
N ALA A 87 1.79 9.62 18.03
CA ALA A 87 2.67 10.48 18.82
C ALA A 87 3.18 11.71 18.05
N ARG A 88 3.44 11.60 16.74
CA ARG A 88 3.81 12.74 15.89
C ARG A 88 2.64 13.71 15.69
N ILE A 89 1.41 13.20 15.60
CA ILE A 89 0.20 14.05 15.57
C ILE A 89 0.07 14.85 16.88
N LEU A 90 0.29 14.19 18.03
CA LEU A 90 0.29 14.88 19.33
C LEU A 90 1.36 15.98 19.41
N GLU A 91 2.54 15.74 18.83
CA GLU A 91 3.61 16.73 18.74
C GLU A 91 3.18 17.96 17.91
N ALA A 92 2.57 17.73 16.75
CA ALA A 92 2.04 18.80 15.90
C ALA A 92 0.96 19.63 16.62
N LEU A 93 0.04 18.97 17.33
CA LEU A 93 -1.00 19.65 18.12
C LEU A 93 -0.40 20.55 19.20
N ARG A 94 0.65 20.11 19.90
CA ARG A 94 1.37 20.95 20.88
C ARG A 94 2.05 22.16 20.23
N LYS A 95 2.43 22.05 18.96
CA LYS A 95 2.95 23.16 18.13
C LYS A 95 1.84 24.05 17.54
N GLY A 96 0.56 23.75 17.82
CA GLY A 96 -0.59 24.55 17.40
C GLY A 96 -1.24 24.10 16.10
N ALA A 97 -0.90 22.92 15.58
CA ALA A 97 -1.55 22.36 14.39
C ALA A 97 -3.05 22.17 14.60
N LYS A 98 -3.83 22.28 13.53
CA LYS A 98 -5.25 21.91 13.53
C LYS A 98 -5.43 20.47 13.08
N LEU A 99 -6.26 19.73 13.79
CA LEU A 99 -6.60 18.34 13.47
C LEU A 99 -8.03 18.27 12.93
N ILE A 100 -8.19 17.67 11.75
CA ILE A 100 -9.49 17.32 11.18
C ILE A 100 -9.53 15.80 11.11
N VAL A 101 -10.58 15.18 11.64
CA VAL A 101 -10.78 13.73 11.63
C VAL A 101 -12.11 13.41 10.97
N ALA A 102 -12.07 12.69 9.86
CA ALA A 102 -13.24 12.16 9.17
C ALA A 102 -13.32 10.64 9.36
N ASP A 103 -14.11 10.21 10.33
CA ASP A 103 -14.43 8.81 10.64
C ASP A 103 -15.90 8.76 11.06
N PRO A 104 -16.72 7.83 10.54
CA PRO A 104 -18.12 7.69 10.95
C PRO A 104 -18.29 7.42 12.46
N ARG A 105 -17.28 6.85 13.10
CA ARG A 105 -17.28 6.48 14.52
C ARG A 105 -16.73 7.63 15.37
N THR A 106 -16.99 7.55 16.67
CA THR A 106 -16.26 8.35 17.65
C THR A 106 -15.03 7.56 18.06
N ILE A 107 -13.86 8.03 17.68
CA ILE A 107 -12.56 7.42 18.02
C ILE A 107 -11.73 8.40 18.88
N PRO A 108 -10.72 7.93 19.64
CA PRO A 108 -9.91 8.80 20.49
C PRO A 108 -9.32 10.00 19.76
N LEU A 109 -8.95 9.82 18.49
CA LEU A 109 -8.41 10.90 17.65
C LEU A 109 -9.46 11.97 17.31
N SER A 110 -10.73 11.59 17.17
CA SER A 110 -11.83 12.52 16.90
C SER A 110 -12.17 13.39 18.11
N GLU A 111 -12.15 12.82 19.31
CA GLU A 111 -12.32 13.56 20.58
C GLU A 111 -11.15 14.53 20.77
N LEU A 112 -9.93 14.06 20.52
CA LEU A 112 -8.73 14.90 20.56
C LEU A 112 -8.80 16.07 19.57
N ALA A 113 -9.38 15.86 18.39
CA ALA A 113 -9.59 16.94 17.43
C ALA A 113 -10.51 18.02 18.01
N GLU A 114 -11.64 17.64 18.61
CA GLU A 114 -12.59 18.57 19.23
C GLU A 114 -11.95 19.33 20.41
N ASP A 115 -11.23 18.63 21.29
CA ASP A 115 -10.54 19.21 22.45
C ASP A 115 -9.48 20.25 22.06
N ASN A 116 -8.88 20.11 20.87
CA ASN A 116 -7.84 21.01 20.35
C ASN A 116 -8.38 22.04 19.34
N GLN A 117 -9.70 22.34 19.39
CA GLN A 117 -10.36 23.28 18.48
C GLN A 117 -10.16 22.93 17.00
N GLY A 118 -10.10 21.63 16.73
CA GLY A 118 -10.14 21.00 15.42
C GLY A 118 -11.58 20.63 15.02
N ILE A 119 -11.73 19.62 14.16
CA ILE A 119 -13.03 19.18 13.65
C ILE A 119 -13.10 17.65 13.63
N ALA A 120 -14.13 17.09 14.27
CA ALA A 120 -14.57 15.72 14.01
C ALA A 120 -15.71 15.72 12.99
N ILE A 121 -15.59 14.91 11.94
CA ILE A 121 -16.55 14.75 10.85
C ILE A 121 -17.05 13.30 10.87
N LYS A 122 -18.30 13.12 11.31
CA LYS A 122 -18.98 11.82 11.36
C LYS A 122 -19.86 11.65 10.13
N HIS A 123 -19.25 11.41 8.97
CA HIS A 123 -19.98 11.16 7.74
C HIS A 123 -20.54 9.73 7.71
N ARG A 124 -21.60 9.52 6.93
CA ARG A 124 -22.18 8.20 6.68
C ARG A 124 -21.12 7.28 6.03
N PRO A 125 -20.93 6.03 6.50
CA PRO A 125 -19.98 5.10 5.90
C PRO A 125 -20.16 4.99 4.38
N GLY A 126 -19.04 5.01 3.64
CA GLY A 126 -19.04 4.90 2.17
C GLY A 126 -19.38 6.18 1.41
N THR A 127 -19.49 7.33 2.10
CA THR A 127 -19.78 8.64 1.46
C THR A 127 -18.55 9.53 1.30
N ASP A 128 -17.35 8.96 1.35
CA ASP A 128 -16.06 9.66 1.36
C ASP A 128 -15.87 10.58 0.15
N VAL A 129 -16.20 10.11 -1.06
CA VAL A 129 -16.17 10.95 -2.28
C VAL A 129 -17.13 12.13 -2.15
N ALA A 130 -18.33 11.94 -1.60
CA ALA A 130 -19.29 13.04 -1.44
C ALA A 130 -18.79 14.10 -0.45
N LEU A 131 -18.16 13.67 0.66
CA LEU A 131 -17.53 14.56 1.62
C LEU A 131 -16.37 15.34 1.00
N LEU A 132 -15.42 14.64 0.37
CA LEU A 132 -14.23 15.25 -0.24
C LEU A 132 -14.62 16.20 -1.38
N ASN A 133 -15.58 15.82 -2.23
CA ASN A 133 -16.08 16.70 -3.29
C ASN A 133 -16.81 17.93 -2.71
N GLY A 134 -17.55 17.78 -1.60
CA GLY A 134 -18.17 18.90 -0.91
C GLY A 134 -17.13 19.91 -0.38
N ILE A 135 -16.06 19.41 0.24
CA ILE A 135 -14.92 20.23 0.70
C ILE A 135 -14.26 20.94 -0.49
N MET A 136 -13.92 20.21 -1.55
CA MET A 136 -13.29 20.76 -2.76
C MET A 136 -14.18 21.78 -3.48
N ASN A 137 -15.51 21.60 -3.48
CA ASN A 137 -16.42 22.57 -4.07
C ASN A 137 -16.37 23.90 -3.31
N VAL A 138 -16.35 23.89 -1.98
CA VAL A 138 -16.18 25.11 -1.17
C VAL A 138 -14.83 25.78 -1.47
N LEU A 139 -13.74 25.01 -1.54
CA LEU A 139 -12.42 25.54 -1.90
C LEU A 139 -12.43 26.24 -3.26
N ILE A 140 -13.09 25.65 -4.26
CA ILE A 140 -13.22 26.23 -5.60
C ILE A 140 -14.08 27.50 -5.59
N GLN A 141 -15.22 27.48 -4.90
CA GLN A 141 -16.15 28.63 -4.83
C GLN A 141 -15.52 29.82 -4.11
N GLU A 142 -14.79 29.58 -3.04
CA GLU A 142 -14.11 30.62 -2.26
C GLU A 142 -12.71 30.98 -2.79
N LYS A 143 -12.27 30.34 -3.89
CA LYS A 143 -10.94 30.52 -4.50
C LYS A 143 -9.79 30.30 -3.50
N LEU A 144 -9.92 29.29 -2.64
CA LEU A 144 -8.92 28.87 -1.66
C LEU A 144 -8.04 27.70 -2.17
N TYR A 145 -7.76 27.69 -3.48
CA TYR A 145 -6.96 26.66 -4.14
C TYR A 145 -5.70 27.27 -4.76
N ASP A 146 -4.65 26.48 -4.94
CA ASP A 146 -3.38 26.95 -5.49
C ASP A 146 -3.40 26.96 -7.03
N GLU A 147 -3.85 28.07 -7.61
CA GLU A 147 -3.94 28.23 -9.05
C GLU A 147 -2.57 28.10 -9.75
N LYS A 148 -1.48 28.55 -9.13
CA LYS A 148 -0.14 28.48 -9.73
C LYS A 148 0.33 27.03 -9.80
N PHE A 149 0.19 26.29 -8.71
CA PHE A 149 0.54 24.86 -8.67
C PHE A 149 -0.24 24.07 -9.72
N ILE A 150 -1.55 24.32 -9.83
CA ILE A 150 -2.42 23.65 -10.80
C ILE A 150 -1.97 23.91 -12.23
N GLN A 151 -1.75 25.18 -12.61
CA GLN A 151 -1.35 25.55 -13.96
C GLN A 151 0.02 24.95 -14.34
N GLN A 152 0.96 24.96 -13.39
CA GLN A 152 2.33 24.53 -13.65
C GLN A 152 2.46 22.99 -13.67
N TYR A 153 1.87 22.31 -12.69
CA TYR A 153 2.20 20.92 -12.40
C TYR A 153 1.06 19.93 -12.59
N CYS A 154 -0.16 20.39 -12.87
CA CYS A 154 -1.32 19.53 -13.02
C CYS A 154 -1.93 19.60 -14.43
N GLU A 155 -2.79 18.64 -14.72
CA GLU A 155 -3.61 18.58 -15.94
C GLU A 155 -5.05 18.17 -15.63
N ASN A 156 -5.95 18.39 -16.60
CA ASN A 156 -7.37 18.04 -16.52
C ASN A 156 -8.21 18.81 -15.47
N PHE A 157 -7.73 19.96 -15.00
CA PHE A 157 -8.42 20.76 -13.96
C PHE A 157 -9.82 21.22 -14.35
N ASN A 158 -10.06 21.60 -15.62
CA ASN A 158 -11.38 22.10 -16.04
C ASN A 158 -12.47 21.03 -15.92
N ALA A 159 -12.24 19.83 -16.47
CA ALA A 159 -13.19 18.72 -16.37
C ALA A 159 -13.42 18.29 -14.91
N PHE A 160 -12.36 18.28 -14.10
CA PHE A 160 -12.46 18.06 -12.67
C PHE A 160 -13.33 19.11 -11.99
N LYS A 161 -13.07 20.41 -12.23
CA LYS A 161 -13.82 21.52 -11.64
C LYS A 161 -15.31 21.44 -11.97
N GLU A 162 -15.64 21.16 -13.23
CA GLU A 162 -17.03 20.96 -13.67
C GLU A 162 -17.71 19.80 -12.92
N GLU A 163 -17.01 18.69 -12.71
CA GLU A 163 -17.54 17.55 -11.95
C GLU A 163 -17.74 17.90 -10.47
N ILE A 164 -16.75 18.51 -9.82
CA ILE A 164 -16.83 18.88 -8.40
C ILE A 164 -17.97 19.87 -8.13
N GLN A 165 -18.22 20.81 -9.04
CA GLN A 165 -19.31 21.78 -8.91
C GLN A 165 -20.71 21.12 -8.88
N LYS A 166 -20.88 19.92 -9.43
CA LYS A 166 -22.15 19.17 -9.37
C LYS A 166 -22.50 18.70 -7.96
N MET A 167 -21.48 18.50 -7.10
CA MET A 167 -21.63 18.17 -5.68
C MET A 167 -21.82 19.44 -4.86
N THR A 168 -23.01 20.05 -4.95
CA THR A 168 -23.33 21.26 -4.16
C THR A 168 -23.22 20.97 -2.67
N LEU A 169 -23.01 22.02 -1.88
CA LEU A 169 -22.93 21.91 -0.41
C LEU A 169 -24.18 21.25 0.20
N GLU A 170 -25.35 21.52 -0.38
CA GLU A 170 -26.61 20.86 -0.01
C GLU A 170 -26.60 19.37 -0.30
N LYS A 171 -26.18 18.96 -1.50
CA LYS A 171 -26.08 17.54 -1.87
C LYS A 171 -25.07 16.81 -0.97
N ALA A 172 -23.89 17.40 -0.77
CA ALA A 172 -22.85 16.82 0.08
C ALA A 172 -23.38 16.61 1.51
N SER A 173 -24.02 17.62 2.08
CA SER A 173 -24.60 17.54 3.43
C SER A 173 -25.69 16.46 3.54
N ASN A 174 -26.58 16.37 2.55
CA ASN A 174 -27.65 15.39 2.55
C ASN A 174 -27.13 13.95 2.40
N ILE A 175 -26.16 13.71 1.51
CA ILE A 175 -25.59 12.37 1.27
C ILE A 175 -24.77 11.91 2.47
N THR A 176 -23.88 12.79 2.97
CA THR A 176 -22.93 12.43 4.02
C THR A 176 -23.54 12.47 5.43
N GLY A 177 -24.66 13.18 5.62
CA GLY A 177 -25.19 13.50 6.94
C GLY A 177 -24.38 14.58 7.70
N VAL A 178 -23.33 15.13 7.10
CA VAL A 178 -22.47 16.14 7.74
C VAL A 178 -23.11 17.52 7.58
N PRO A 179 -23.20 18.34 8.64
CA PRO A 179 -23.74 19.69 8.54
C PRO A 179 -22.94 20.55 7.55
N ARG A 180 -23.65 21.34 6.73
CA ARG A 180 -23.05 22.29 5.76
C ARG A 180 -21.96 23.18 6.38
N LYS A 181 -22.21 23.66 7.62
CA LYS A 181 -21.27 24.50 8.37
C LYS A 181 -19.95 23.78 8.62
N THR A 182 -19.98 22.50 8.97
CA THR A 182 -18.79 21.67 9.23
C THR A 182 -17.98 21.47 7.95
N ILE A 183 -18.64 21.20 6.82
CA ILE A 183 -17.97 21.07 5.51
C ILE A 183 -17.26 22.39 5.13
N ILE A 184 -17.94 23.53 5.28
CA ILE A 184 -17.35 24.85 5.03
C ILE A 184 -16.15 25.11 5.95
N GLN A 185 -16.27 24.80 7.24
CA GLN A 185 -15.20 25.01 8.21
C GLN A 185 -13.97 24.17 7.86
N ALA A 186 -14.15 22.88 7.54
CA ALA A 186 -13.05 22.01 7.12
C ALA A 186 -12.36 22.54 5.86
N ALA A 187 -13.14 22.93 4.83
CA ALA A 187 -12.60 23.52 3.62
C ALA A 187 -11.79 24.80 3.88
N ARG A 188 -12.30 25.72 4.73
CA ARG A 188 -11.58 26.95 5.05
C ARG A 188 -10.33 26.73 5.88
N ILE A 189 -10.31 25.74 6.78
CA ILE A 189 -9.09 25.38 7.52
C ILE A 189 -8.03 24.86 6.55
N ILE A 190 -8.39 23.91 5.69
CA ILE A 190 -7.47 23.31 4.71
C ILE A 190 -6.96 24.36 3.71
N GLY A 191 -7.87 25.14 3.11
CA GLY A 191 -7.54 26.08 2.04
C GLY A 191 -6.80 27.36 2.50
N ARG A 192 -6.67 27.58 3.81
CA ARG A 192 -5.90 28.71 4.38
C ARG A 192 -4.57 28.29 4.97
N ALA A 193 -4.33 26.99 5.12
CA ALA A 193 -3.08 26.48 5.66
C ALA A 193 -2.01 26.42 4.58
N ASP A 194 -0.77 26.75 4.96
CA ASP A 194 0.40 26.59 4.08
C ASP A 194 0.78 25.12 3.89
N THR A 195 0.46 24.28 4.88
CA THR A 195 0.75 22.84 4.88
C THR A 195 -0.41 22.04 5.42
N THR A 196 -0.96 21.15 4.60
CA THR A 196 -1.90 20.12 5.03
C THR A 196 -1.31 18.73 4.80
N TYR A 197 -1.14 17.98 5.89
CA TYR A 197 -0.69 16.59 5.86
C TYR A 197 -1.91 15.67 5.91
N LEU A 198 -2.25 15.03 4.78
CA LEU A 198 -3.39 14.13 4.71
C LEU A 198 -2.97 12.70 5.04
N ILE A 199 -3.65 12.08 5.99
CA ILE A 199 -3.45 10.70 6.45
C ILE A 199 -4.71 9.89 6.14
N TYR A 200 -4.55 8.70 5.57
CA TYR A 200 -5.68 7.78 5.42
C TYR A 200 -5.26 6.31 5.54
N SER A 201 -6.24 5.42 5.77
CA SER A 201 -6.01 3.97 5.76
C SER A 201 -7.25 3.24 5.26
N MET A 202 -7.67 2.16 5.93
CA MET A 202 -8.65 1.19 5.44
C MET A 202 -10.05 1.75 5.22
N GLY A 203 -10.44 2.80 5.96
CA GLY A 203 -11.73 3.48 5.74
C GLY A 203 -11.82 4.25 4.43
N ILE A 204 -10.73 4.30 3.65
CA ILE A 204 -10.71 4.83 2.28
C ILE A 204 -10.58 3.70 1.26
N THR A 205 -9.77 2.68 1.55
CA THR A 205 -9.38 1.67 0.55
C THR A 205 -10.30 0.46 0.49
N GLN A 206 -10.87 0.01 1.62
CA GLN A 206 -11.71 -1.21 1.71
C GLN A 206 -13.17 -0.91 1.34
N HIS A 207 -13.36 -0.34 0.15
CA HIS A 207 -14.66 -0.03 -0.43
C HIS A 207 -14.68 -0.45 -1.89
N THR A 208 -15.87 -0.76 -2.44
CA THR A 208 -16.03 -0.98 -3.89
C THR A 208 -15.62 0.25 -4.71
N THR A 209 -15.65 1.44 -4.10
CA THR A 209 -15.19 2.72 -4.65
C THR A 209 -13.80 3.14 -4.15
N GLY A 210 -13.01 2.23 -3.55
CA GLY A 210 -11.76 2.60 -2.87
C GLY A 210 -10.75 3.34 -3.76
N VAL A 211 -10.65 2.99 -5.05
CA VAL A 211 -9.81 3.71 -6.02
C VAL A 211 -10.28 5.15 -6.22
N ASP A 212 -11.59 5.36 -6.27
CA ASP A 212 -12.21 6.68 -6.42
C ASP A 212 -12.02 7.51 -5.13
N ASN A 213 -12.16 6.90 -3.96
CA ASN A 213 -11.86 7.54 -2.67
C ASN A 213 -10.40 8.03 -2.63
N VAL A 214 -9.44 7.18 -2.98
CA VAL A 214 -8.00 7.52 -3.02
C VAL A 214 -7.74 8.67 -3.98
N LYS A 215 -8.25 8.60 -5.21
CA LYS A 215 -8.07 9.68 -6.19
C LYS A 215 -8.67 11.00 -5.70
N SER A 216 -9.78 10.97 -4.97
CA SER A 216 -10.35 12.18 -4.36
C SER A 216 -9.44 12.79 -3.29
N THR A 217 -8.72 11.99 -2.50
CA THR A 217 -7.68 12.52 -1.59
C THR A 217 -6.52 13.17 -2.35
N ALA A 218 -6.09 12.56 -3.47
CA ALA A 218 -5.07 13.12 -4.34
C ALA A 218 -5.51 14.44 -5.00
N ASN A 219 -6.75 14.49 -5.50
CA ASN A 219 -7.34 15.71 -6.04
C ASN A 219 -7.34 16.83 -5.00
N LEU A 220 -7.76 16.57 -3.75
CA LEU A 220 -7.77 17.57 -2.69
C LEU A 220 -6.37 18.14 -2.42
N GLN A 221 -5.37 17.26 -2.32
CA GLN A 221 -4.00 17.68 -2.05
C GLN A 221 -3.39 18.46 -3.24
N MET A 222 -3.65 18.05 -4.48
CA MET A 222 -3.24 18.82 -5.67
C MET A 222 -3.96 20.16 -5.77
N LEU A 223 -5.26 20.22 -5.45
CA LEU A 223 -6.05 21.45 -5.47
C LEU A 223 -5.45 22.52 -4.55
N CYS A 224 -4.93 22.11 -3.39
CA CYS A 224 -4.32 23.00 -2.41
C CYS A 224 -2.80 23.14 -2.54
N GLY A 225 -2.17 22.61 -3.61
CA GLY A 225 -0.71 22.68 -3.78
C GLY A 225 0.09 21.91 -2.70
N ASN A 226 -0.54 20.97 -2.01
CA ASN A 226 0.03 20.22 -0.89
C ASN A 226 0.75 18.92 -1.35
N VAL A 227 1.42 18.93 -2.50
CA VAL A 227 2.19 17.77 -3.01
C VAL A 227 3.58 18.21 -3.44
N GLY A 228 4.61 17.41 -3.13
CA GLY A 228 5.99 17.75 -3.47
C GLY A 228 6.63 18.76 -2.53
N LYS A 229 6.08 18.92 -1.33
CA LYS A 229 6.47 19.92 -0.32
C LYS A 229 6.61 19.26 1.06
N TRP A 230 7.43 19.84 1.92
CA TRP A 230 7.60 19.39 3.32
C TRP A 230 6.30 19.56 4.12
N ALA A 231 6.01 18.58 4.98
CA ALA A 231 4.84 18.56 5.87
C ALA A 231 3.48 18.62 5.15
N THR A 232 3.41 18.06 3.94
CA THR A 232 2.17 17.95 3.17
C THR A 232 1.90 16.50 2.73
N GLY A 233 1.10 16.32 1.67
CA GLY A 233 1.10 15.09 0.90
C GLY A 233 -0.12 14.22 1.12
N VAL A 234 -0.11 13.10 0.40
CA VAL A 234 -1.13 12.06 0.45
C VAL A 234 -0.48 10.84 1.08
N ASN A 235 -0.80 10.58 2.35
CA ASN A 235 -0.05 9.64 3.18
C ASN A 235 -0.93 8.44 3.58
N PRO A 236 -1.01 7.39 2.73
CA PRO A 236 -1.59 6.10 3.10
C PRO A 236 -0.77 5.44 4.21
N LEU A 237 -1.40 5.19 5.36
CA LEU A 237 -0.80 4.40 6.42
C LEU A 237 -0.98 2.92 6.13
N ARG A 238 0.12 2.31 5.70
CA ARG A 238 0.25 0.89 5.47
C ARG A 238 0.17 0.12 6.80
N GLY A 239 -0.54 -1.01 6.80
CA GLY A 239 -0.79 -1.80 8.01
C GLY A 239 0.40 -2.65 8.45
N GLN A 240 0.71 -3.72 7.70
CA GLN A 240 1.78 -4.66 8.07
C GLN A 240 3.18 -4.06 7.90
N ASN A 241 4.14 -4.54 8.69
CA ASN A 241 5.49 -3.97 8.82
C ASN A 241 6.25 -3.85 7.50
N ASN A 242 6.04 -4.78 6.56
CA ASN A 242 6.76 -4.81 5.29
C ASN A 242 5.85 -4.85 4.06
N VAL A 243 4.61 -4.38 4.15
CA VAL A 243 3.71 -4.40 2.99
C VAL A 243 4.19 -3.48 1.86
N GLN A 244 4.88 -2.39 2.21
CA GLN A 244 5.55 -1.55 1.22
C GLN A 244 6.67 -2.34 0.53
N GLY A 245 7.51 -3.02 1.31
CA GLY A 245 8.62 -3.81 0.79
C GLY A 245 8.20 -5.02 -0.04
N ALA A 246 7.20 -5.79 0.38
CA ALA A 246 6.65 -6.88 -0.42
C ALA A 246 6.13 -6.39 -1.79
N CYS A 247 5.44 -5.25 -1.83
CA CYS A 247 5.07 -4.59 -3.08
C CYS A 247 6.31 -4.15 -3.89
N ASP A 248 7.30 -3.52 -3.26
CA ASP A 248 8.53 -3.05 -3.90
C ASP A 248 9.31 -4.21 -4.52
N MET A 249 9.30 -5.37 -3.89
CA MET A 249 10.01 -6.56 -4.37
C MET A 249 9.27 -7.31 -5.47
N GLY A 250 8.07 -6.87 -5.85
CA GLY A 250 7.31 -7.42 -6.95
C GLY A 250 6.52 -8.68 -6.59
N ALA A 251 6.14 -8.84 -5.32
CA ALA A 251 5.16 -9.85 -4.88
C ALA A 251 3.73 -9.46 -5.29
N LEU A 252 3.55 -9.11 -6.57
CA LEU A 252 2.34 -8.61 -7.18
C LEU A 252 2.20 -9.22 -8.58
N SER A 253 0.98 -9.56 -8.98
CA SER A 253 0.76 -10.37 -10.18
C SER A 253 1.09 -9.67 -11.51
N ASN A 254 1.30 -8.35 -11.49
CA ASN A 254 1.44 -7.50 -12.66
C ASN A 254 2.79 -6.78 -12.78
N VAL A 255 3.67 -6.85 -11.78
CA VAL A 255 4.97 -6.17 -11.79
C VAL A 255 6.10 -7.03 -11.20
N PHE A 256 7.29 -6.91 -11.78
CA PHE A 256 8.54 -7.28 -11.13
C PHE A 256 8.92 -6.26 -10.05
N SER A 257 10.05 -6.48 -9.36
CA SER A 257 10.56 -5.55 -8.35
C SER A 257 10.73 -4.13 -8.91
N GLY A 258 10.51 -3.11 -8.08
CA GLY A 258 10.55 -1.70 -8.48
C GLY A 258 9.38 -1.25 -9.36
N TYR A 259 8.23 -1.95 -9.27
CA TYR A 259 7.01 -1.64 -10.03
C TYR A 259 7.17 -1.70 -11.56
N GLN A 260 8.06 -2.56 -12.03
CA GLN A 260 8.35 -2.70 -13.46
C GLN A 260 7.38 -3.73 -14.09
N SER A 261 6.60 -3.33 -15.10
CA SER A 261 5.53 -4.17 -15.65
C SER A 261 6.01 -5.54 -16.13
N VAL A 262 5.27 -6.60 -15.77
CA VAL A 262 5.53 -7.96 -16.31
C VAL A 262 5.20 -8.08 -17.78
N THR A 263 4.44 -7.15 -18.38
CA THR A 263 4.08 -7.19 -19.80
C THR A 263 5.08 -6.44 -20.70
N ASP A 264 6.06 -5.74 -20.11
CA ASP A 264 7.10 -5.05 -20.85
C ASP A 264 8.21 -6.04 -21.25
N LYS A 265 8.41 -6.21 -22.56
CA LYS A 265 9.35 -7.18 -23.12
C LYS A 265 10.81 -6.85 -22.84
N GLU A 266 11.18 -5.57 -22.72
CA GLU A 266 12.56 -5.19 -22.39
C GLU A 266 12.84 -5.42 -20.90
N ILE A 267 11.84 -5.17 -20.04
CA ILE A 267 11.92 -5.52 -18.63
C ILE A 267 12.02 -7.04 -18.44
N GLN A 268 11.21 -7.83 -19.15
CA GLN A 268 11.31 -9.30 -19.10
C GLN A 268 12.72 -9.77 -19.47
N LYS A 269 13.29 -9.28 -20.58
CA LYS A 269 14.66 -9.63 -21.00
C LYS A 269 15.70 -9.26 -19.93
N LYS A 270 15.52 -8.13 -19.26
CA LYS A 270 16.41 -7.68 -18.18
C LYS A 270 16.41 -8.68 -17.01
N PHE A 271 15.23 -9.08 -16.52
CA PHE A 271 15.11 -10.04 -15.43
C PHE A 271 15.54 -11.45 -15.85
N ALA A 272 15.18 -11.90 -17.05
CA ALA A 272 15.62 -13.17 -17.60
C ALA A 272 17.15 -13.30 -17.64
N ARG A 273 17.83 -12.23 -18.07
CA ARG A 273 19.31 -12.15 -18.10
C ARG A 273 19.91 -12.25 -16.69
N GLU A 274 19.41 -11.47 -15.74
CA GLU A 274 19.90 -11.53 -14.35
C GLU A 274 19.70 -12.93 -13.76
N TRP A 275 18.54 -13.52 -14.01
CA TRP A 275 18.15 -14.82 -13.47
C TRP A 275 18.70 -16.01 -14.27
N LYS A 276 19.45 -15.76 -15.35
CA LYS A 276 20.07 -16.75 -16.22
C LYS A 276 19.05 -17.77 -16.76
N ILE A 277 17.89 -17.28 -17.17
CA ILE A 277 16.84 -18.06 -17.85
C ILE A 277 16.54 -17.46 -19.22
N GLU A 278 15.92 -18.24 -20.09
CA GLU A 278 15.47 -17.73 -21.38
C GLU A 278 14.21 -16.88 -21.21
N ALA A 279 14.18 -15.68 -21.81
CA ALA A 279 13.04 -14.77 -21.67
C ALA A 279 11.71 -15.38 -22.16
N GLY A 280 11.78 -16.27 -23.16
CA GLY A 280 10.61 -16.99 -23.68
C GLY A 280 10.02 -18.02 -22.71
N GLU A 281 10.72 -18.36 -21.62
CA GLU A 281 10.19 -19.26 -20.59
C GLU A 281 9.29 -18.55 -19.59
N MET A 282 9.43 -17.22 -19.45
CA MET A 282 8.66 -16.41 -18.50
C MET A 282 7.21 -16.27 -18.96
N ASP A 283 6.30 -16.17 -18.00
CA ASP A 283 4.91 -15.80 -18.30
C ASP A 283 4.86 -14.33 -18.75
N ASP A 284 4.20 -14.07 -19.87
CA ASP A 284 4.11 -12.75 -20.48
C ASP A 284 2.78 -12.02 -20.30
N ARG A 285 1.88 -12.58 -19.49
CA ARG A 285 0.66 -11.87 -19.08
C ARG A 285 0.61 -11.71 -17.57
N ILE A 286 -0.24 -10.78 -17.16
CA ILE A 286 -0.56 -10.55 -15.75
C ILE A 286 -1.09 -11.86 -15.15
N GLY A 287 -0.59 -12.21 -13.96
CA GLY A 287 -1.06 -13.36 -13.21
C GLY A 287 -2.33 -13.07 -12.42
N LEU A 288 -2.87 -14.13 -11.82
CA LEU A 288 -4.03 -14.03 -10.94
C LEU A 288 -3.66 -13.32 -9.63
N THR A 289 -4.54 -12.46 -9.14
CA THR A 289 -4.49 -11.84 -7.80
C THR A 289 -4.92 -12.84 -6.72
N VAL A 290 -4.77 -12.50 -5.42
CA VAL A 290 -5.17 -13.40 -4.32
C VAL A 290 -6.64 -13.84 -4.40
N VAL A 291 -7.53 -12.91 -4.77
CA VAL A 291 -8.97 -13.17 -4.92
C VAL A 291 -9.21 -14.08 -6.12
N GLU A 292 -8.60 -13.77 -7.27
CA GLU A 292 -8.74 -14.58 -8.49
C GLU A 292 -8.10 -15.97 -8.33
N MET A 293 -7.02 -16.11 -7.56
CA MET A 293 -6.41 -17.40 -7.23
C MET A 293 -7.33 -18.22 -6.33
N THR A 294 -7.99 -17.59 -5.36
CA THR A 294 -8.97 -18.26 -4.49
C THR A 294 -10.19 -18.72 -5.29
N ASP A 295 -10.71 -17.88 -6.18
CA ASP A 295 -11.82 -18.25 -7.06
C ASP A 295 -11.44 -19.37 -8.04
N ALA A 296 -10.25 -19.28 -8.64
CA ALA A 296 -9.73 -20.33 -9.51
C ALA A 296 -9.51 -21.65 -8.75
N ALA A 297 -9.03 -21.61 -7.51
CA ALA A 297 -8.93 -22.79 -6.64
C ALA A 297 -10.31 -23.38 -6.34
N TYR A 298 -11.30 -22.55 -6.03
CA TYR A 298 -12.67 -22.99 -5.80
C TYR A 298 -13.29 -23.66 -7.03
N GLN A 299 -13.05 -23.12 -8.22
CA GLN A 299 -13.49 -23.69 -9.50
C GLN A 299 -12.68 -24.94 -9.91
N GLY A 300 -11.54 -25.18 -9.27
CA GLY A 300 -10.63 -26.27 -9.57
C GLY A 300 -9.67 -25.98 -10.73
N ASP A 301 -9.52 -24.73 -11.16
CA ASP A 301 -8.57 -24.31 -12.20
C ASP A 301 -7.15 -24.08 -11.64
N LEU A 302 -7.05 -23.68 -10.38
CA LEU A 302 -5.78 -23.67 -9.64
C LEU A 302 -5.60 -25.02 -8.92
N LYS A 303 -4.47 -25.68 -9.16
CA LYS A 303 -4.18 -27.04 -8.69
C LYS A 303 -3.22 -27.08 -7.51
N ALA A 304 -2.33 -26.09 -7.39
CA ALA A 304 -1.42 -25.98 -6.25
C ALA A 304 -1.26 -24.53 -5.82
N LEU A 305 -1.15 -24.32 -4.51
CA LEU A 305 -0.93 -23.00 -3.92
C LEU A 305 0.17 -23.10 -2.87
N TYR A 306 1.19 -22.25 -3.01
CA TYR A 306 2.25 -22.11 -2.02
C TYR A 306 2.07 -20.83 -1.22
N VAL A 307 1.64 -20.95 0.03
CA VAL A 307 1.41 -19.85 0.95
C VAL A 307 2.63 -19.67 1.87
N MET A 308 3.28 -18.51 1.81
CA MET A 308 4.35 -18.12 2.73
C MET A 308 3.84 -17.04 3.67
N GLY A 309 3.91 -17.27 4.98
CA GLY A 309 3.69 -16.27 6.03
C GLY A 309 2.34 -15.56 5.97
N GLU A 310 1.29 -16.23 5.49
CA GLU A 310 -0.08 -15.71 5.38
C GLU A 310 -1.10 -16.72 5.89
N ASN A 311 -2.26 -16.20 6.32
CA ASN A 311 -3.33 -17.02 6.90
C ASN A 311 -4.71 -16.66 6.30
N PRO A 312 -4.91 -16.88 4.98
CA PRO A 312 -6.11 -16.51 4.26
C PRO A 312 -7.41 -17.03 4.89
N VAL A 313 -7.41 -18.20 5.53
CA VAL A 313 -8.59 -18.73 6.23
C VAL A 313 -9.15 -17.76 7.28
N MET A 314 -8.28 -16.96 7.91
CA MET A 314 -8.66 -15.97 8.92
C MET A 314 -8.72 -14.54 8.39
N SER A 315 -7.86 -14.18 7.42
CA SER A 315 -7.69 -12.79 6.97
C SER A 315 -8.54 -12.41 5.77
N ASP A 316 -8.95 -13.37 4.95
CA ASP A 316 -9.61 -13.10 3.68
C ASP A 316 -11.14 -13.13 3.85
N PRO A 317 -11.88 -12.33 3.07
CA PRO A 317 -13.34 -12.29 3.17
C PRO A 317 -13.96 -13.62 2.73
N ASP A 318 -15.15 -13.93 3.28
CA ASP A 318 -15.86 -15.19 3.07
C ASP A 318 -14.98 -16.42 3.39
N SER A 319 -14.70 -16.62 4.68
CA SER A 319 -13.85 -17.71 5.16
C SER A 319 -14.36 -19.11 4.78
N ASN A 320 -15.67 -19.26 4.53
CA ASN A 320 -16.24 -20.52 4.04
C ASN A 320 -15.80 -20.79 2.61
N HIS A 321 -15.90 -19.79 1.72
CA HIS A 321 -15.40 -19.87 0.35
C HIS A 321 -13.90 -20.14 0.32
N VAL A 322 -13.11 -19.40 1.09
CA VAL A 322 -11.65 -19.57 1.18
C VAL A 322 -11.29 -20.99 1.62
N ARG A 323 -11.90 -21.51 2.70
CA ARG A 323 -11.64 -22.87 3.18
C ARG A 323 -11.96 -23.92 2.11
N ALA A 324 -13.11 -23.79 1.46
CA ALA A 324 -13.53 -24.71 0.41
C ALA A 324 -12.62 -24.64 -0.84
N ALA A 325 -12.06 -23.46 -1.15
CA ALA A 325 -11.10 -23.28 -2.22
C ALA A 325 -9.76 -23.96 -1.90
N LEU A 326 -9.21 -23.71 -0.71
CA LEU A 326 -7.92 -24.25 -0.30
C LEU A 326 -7.90 -25.77 -0.24
N GLN A 327 -8.98 -26.39 0.25
CA GLN A 327 -9.14 -27.86 0.29
C GLN A 327 -9.16 -28.53 -1.10
N LYS A 328 -9.31 -27.77 -2.19
CA LYS A 328 -9.29 -28.28 -3.57
C LYS A 328 -7.90 -28.17 -4.23
N THR A 329 -6.92 -27.60 -3.53
CA THR A 329 -5.55 -27.41 -4.04
C THR A 329 -4.58 -28.32 -3.31
N PHE A 330 -3.48 -28.69 -3.96
CA PHE A 330 -2.28 -29.13 -3.24
C PHE A 330 -1.64 -27.92 -2.57
N LEU A 331 -1.84 -27.81 -1.26
CA LEU A 331 -1.52 -26.66 -0.44
C LEU A 331 -0.20 -26.88 0.31
N ILE A 332 0.74 -25.98 0.07
CA ILE A 332 2.00 -25.88 0.81
C ILE A 332 1.91 -24.63 1.67
N VAL A 333 2.13 -24.76 2.97
CA VAL A 333 2.16 -23.63 3.90
C VAL A 333 3.53 -23.53 4.56
N GLN A 334 4.20 -22.41 4.34
CA GLN A 334 5.42 -22.04 5.05
C GLN A 334 5.08 -20.98 6.09
N ASP A 335 5.14 -21.36 7.36
CA ASP A 335 4.70 -20.52 8.48
C ASP A 335 5.54 -20.81 9.74
N ILE A 336 5.50 -19.89 10.70
CA ILE A 336 6.14 -20.01 12.00
C ILE A 336 5.21 -20.67 13.04
N PHE A 337 3.91 -20.77 12.74
CA PHE A 337 2.92 -21.45 13.58
C PHE A 337 1.99 -22.36 12.77
N MET A 338 1.34 -23.31 13.46
CA MET A 338 0.23 -24.07 12.89
C MET A 338 -1.03 -23.19 12.88
N THR A 339 -1.22 -22.43 11.79
CA THR A 339 -2.37 -21.56 11.59
C THR A 339 -3.58 -22.32 11.04
N PRO A 340 -4.81 -21.76 11.10
CA PRO A 340 -5.97 -22.36 10.43
C PRO A 340 -5.78 -22.63 8.92
N THR A 341 -4.88 -21.91 8.25
CA THR A 341 -4.47 -22.22 6.87
C THR A 341 -3.50 -23.40 6.84
N ALA A 342 -2.50 -23.44 7.72
CA ALA A 342 -1.54 -24.55 7.82
C ALA A 342 -2.21 -25.89 8.18
N GLU A 343 -3.27 -25.87 8.98
CA GLU A 343 -4.07 -27.06 9.32
C GLU A 343 -4.75 -27.72 8.11
N LEU A 344 -4.94 -26.98 7.01
CA LEU A 344 -5.50 -27.49 5.76
C LEU A 344 -4.43 -28.02 4.80
N ALA A 345 -3.15 -27.80 5.08
CA ALA A 345 -2.06 -28.04 4.13
C ALA A 345 -1.64 -29.51 4.06
N GLU A 346 -1.33 -30.00 2.86
CA GLU A 346 -0.65 -31.28 2.69
C GLU A 346 0.81 -31.21 3.17
N VAL A 347 1.43 -30.04 3.08
CA VAL A 347 2.83 -29.81 3.48
C VAL A 347 2.94 -28.54 4.31
N VAL A 348 3.52 -28.67 5.51
CA VAL A 348 3.89 -27.52 6.35
C VAL A 348 5.42 -27.42 6.45
N LEU A 349 5.97 -26.26 6.10
CA LEU A 349 7.40 -25.96 6.11
C LEU A 349 7.71 -24.96 7.24
N PRO A 350 8.48 -25.33 8.27
CA PRO A 350 8.73 -24.44 9.42
C PRO A 350 9.68 -23.30 9.05
N ALA A 351 9.17 -22.06 9.06
CA ALA A 351 9.96 -20.86 8.83
C ALA A 351 10.59 -20.30 10.11
N ALA A 352 11.62 -19.47 9.96
CA ALA A 352 12.25 -18.74 11.06
C ALA A 352 11.51 -17.40 11.31
N SER A 353 11.31 -17.04 12.58
CA SER A 353 10.73 -15.75 12.96
C SER A 353 11.69 -14.58 12.72
N PHE A 354 11.20 -13.35 12.85
CA PHE A 354 12.02 -12.13 12.65
C PHE A 354 13.28 -12.07 13.54
N ALA A 355 13.27 -12.72 14.71
CA ALA A 355 14.39 -12.74 15.64
C ALA A 355 15.49 -13.76 15.26
N GLU A 356 15.15 -14.71 14.39
CA GLU A 356 16.01 -15.84 13.98
C GLU A 356 16.66 -15.61 12.61
N LYS A 357 16.35 -14.49 11.95
CA LYS A 357 16.83 -14.14 10.62
C LYS A 357 17.24 -12.68 10.51
N GLU A 358 17.85 -12.35 9.40
CA GLU A 358 18.26 -11.00 9.04
C GLU A 358 17.79 -10.65 7.63
N GLY A 359 17.77 -9.36 7.32
CA GLY A 359 17.31 -8.84 6.05
C GLY A 359 16.87 -7.39 6.21
N THR A 360 15.91 -6.97 5.41
CA THR A 360 15.37 -5.61 5.47
C THR A 360 13.84 -5.57 5.45
N PHE A 361 13.29 -4.58 6.14
CA PHE A 361 11.89 -4.17 6.02
C PHE A 361 11.80 -2.76 5.47
N THR A 362 10.75 -2.50 4.71
CA THR A 362 10.40 -1.19 4.19
C THR A 362 9.11 -0.72 4.83
N SER A 363 9.20 0.36 5.61
CA SER A 363 8.07 0.94 6.34
C SER A 363 7.09 1.68 5.43
N THR A 364 5.96 2.14 5.99
CA THR A 364 4.92 2.89 5.25
C THR A 364 5.45 4.13 4.53
N GLU A 365 6.49 4.78 5.06
CA GLU A 365 7.14 5.96 4.48
C GLU A 365 8.30 5.61 3.54
N ARG A 366 8.33 4.38 3.01
CA ARG A 366 9.34 3.86 2.09
C ARG A 366 10.73 3.68 2.68
N ARG A 367 10.87 3.74 4.01
CA ARG A 367 12.16 3.63 4.69
C ARG A 367 12.58 2.17 4.80
N VAL A 368 13.65 1.81 4.13
CA VAL A 368 14.31 0.50 4.21
C VAL A 368 15.20 0.47 5.45
N GLN A 369 14.95 -0.48 6.34
CA GLN A 369 15.60 -0.63 7.63
C GLN A 369 16.07 -2.09 7.79
N MET A 370 17.21 -2.27 8.47
CA MET A 370 17.80 -3.59 8.67
C MET A 370 17.15 -4.32 9.84
N VAL A 371 16.85 -5.60 9.62
CA VAL A 371 16.46 -6.57 10.65
C VAL A 371 17.69 -7.41 10.96
N ARG A 372 17.97 -7.62 12.25
CA ARG A 372 19.15 -8.37 12.70
C ARG A 372 18.75 -9.67 13.36
N LYS A 373 19.51 -10.72 13.07
CA LYS A 373 19.40 -11.98 13.79
C LYS A 373 19.80 -11.79 15.25
N ALA A 374 18.89 -12.11 16.17
CA ALA A 374 19.09 -12.03 17.61
C ALA A 374 19.37 -13.40 18.24
N ILE A 375 18.78 -14.47 17.67
CA ILE A 375 18.97 -15.86 18.10
C ILE A 375 19.16 -16.77 16.87
N GLU A 376 19.65 -17.98 17.08
CA GLU A 376 19.69 -18.99 16.00
C GLU A 376 18.28 -19.55 15.71
N PRO A 377 18.00 -20.00 14.47
CA PRO A 377 16.76 -20.70 14.14
C PRO A 377 16.47 -21.87 15.08
N VAL A 378 15.24 -21.94 15.57
CA VAL A 378 14.76 -22.93 16.54
C VAL A 378 14.38 -24.23 15.83
N GLY A 379 14.90 -25.34 16.35
CA GLY A 379 14.63 -26.66 15.80
C GLY A 379 15.22 -26.81 14.39
N ASN A 380 14.37 -27.20 13.43
CA ASN A 380 14.76 -27.34 12.03
C ASN A 380 14.25 -26.17 11.16
N SER A 381 13.80 -25.08 11.78
CA SER A 381 13.33 -23.91 11.04
C SER A 381 14.47 -23.29 10.23
N LYS A 382 14.11 -22.56 9.17
CA LYS A 382 15.04 -21.84 8.31
C LYS A 382 14.45 -20.49 7.91
N PRO A 383 15.27 -19.47 7.65
CA PRO A 383 14.84 -18.28 6.94
C PRO A 383 14.09 -18.67 5.66
N ASP A 384 13.02 -17.93 5.34
CA ASP A 384 12.08 -18.31 4.29
C ASP A 384 12.77 -18.49 2.93
N TRP A 385 13.74 -17.61 2.64
CA TRP A 385 14.51 -17.65 1.40
C TRP A 385 15.33 -18.94 1.25
N GLN A 386 15.82 -19.53 2.35
CA GLN A 386 16.59 -20.78 2.30
C GLN A 386 15.69 -21.95 1.94
N ILE A 387 14.47 -22.00 2.48
CA ILE A 387 13.50 -23.06 2.16
C ILE A 387 13.14 -22.99 0.68
N ILE A 388 12.86 -21.79 0.18
CA ILE A 388 12.55 -21.56 -1.25
C ILE A 388 13.75 -21.94 -2.14
N ALA A 389 14.97 -21.60 -1.74
CA ALA A 389 16.19 -21.97 -2.47
C ALA A 389 16.40 -23.49 -2.52
N LEU A 390 16.15 -24.20 -1.41
CA LEU A 390 16.22 -25.66 -1.36
C LEU A 390 15.20 -26.29 -2.32
N LEU A 391 13.95 -25.84 -2.29
CA LEU A 391 12.90 -26.31 -3.22
C LEU A 391 13.28 -26.04 -4.68
N ALA A 392 13.76 -24.83 -4.99
CA ALA A 392 14.17 -24.48 -6.35
C ALA A 392 15.28 -25.39 -6.88
N ARG A 393 16.25 -25.75 -6.03
CA ARG A 393 17.34 -26.66 -6.38
C ARG A 393 16.82 -28.06 -6.70
N GLU A 394 15.92 -28.60 -5.89
CA GLU A 394 15.29 -29.90 -6.16
C GLU A 394 14.44 -29.86 -7.46
N MET A 395 13.93 -28.69 -7.83
CA MET A 395 13.23 -28.44 -9.10
C MET A 395 14.18 -28.13 -10.28
N GLY A 396 15.50 -28.25 -10.09
CA GLY A 396 16.50 -28.09 -11.14
C GLY A 396 16.92 -26.64 -11.43
N TYR A 397 16.60 -25.67 -10.56
CA TYR A 397 17.02 -24.27 -10.70
C TYR A 397 17.99 -23.86 -9.59
N SER A 398 19.23 -23.54 -9.97
CA SER A 398 20.29 -23.13 -9.03
C SER A 398 20.44 -21.62 -8.88
N GLY A 399 19.59 -20.81 -9.50
CA GLY A 399 19.69 -19.35 -9.50
C GLY A 399 19.28 -18.67 -8.18
N LEU A 400 18.90 -19.44 -7.15
CA LEU A 400 18.61 -18.97 -5.79
C LEU A 400 19.69 -19.36 -4.76
N ASN A 401 20.91 -19.67 -5.22
CA ASN A 401 22.01 -20.10 -4.35
C ASN A 401 22.72 -18.90 -3.69
N TYR A 402 22.11 -18.32 -2.66
CA TYR A 402 22.65 -17.22 -1.87
C TYR A 402 23.33 -17.73 -0.59
N GLN A 403 24.39 -17.06 -0.15
CA GLN A 403 25.04 -17.33 1.14
C GLN A 403 24.28 -16.66 2.30
N ASP A 404 23.84 -15.42 2.10
CA ASP A 404 23.16 -14.61 3.10
C ASP A 404 22.21 -13.58 2.46
N ALA A 405 21.51 -12.81 3.29
CA ALA A 405 20.58 -11.78 2.86
C ALA A 405 21.24 -10.62 2.10
N SER A 406 22.53 -10.35 2.32
CA SER A 406 23.24 -9.25 1.66
C SER A 406 23.43 -9.53 0.17
N GLU A 407 23.70 -10.77 -0.22
CA GLU A 407 23.79 -11.16 -1.64
C GLU A 407 22.44 -11.00 -2.37
N ILE A 408 21.33 -11.26 -1.66
CA ILE A 408 19.98 -11.04 -2.20
C ILE A 408 19.74 -9.54 -2.38
N LEU A 409 20.12 -8.71 -1.41
CA LEU A 409 20.02 -7.26 -1.51
C LEU A 409 20.88 -6.72 -2.67
N ASP A 410 22.06 -7.27 -2.91
CA ASP A 410 22.90 -6.88 -4.05
C ASP A 410 22.20 -7.19 -5.39
N GLU A 411 21.51 -8.33 -5.51
CA GLU A 411 20.69 -8.65 -6.69
C GLU A 411 19.47 -7.71 -6.82
N ILE A 412 18.84 -7.37 -5.69
CA ILE A 412 17.77 -6.36 -5.65
C ILE A 412 18.31 -5.03 -6.18
N ASN A 413 19.48 -4.56 -5.72
CA ASN A 413 20.06 -3.28 -6.15
C ASN A 413 20.34 -3.25 -7.66
N ARG A 414 20.74 -4.38 -8.27
CA ARG A 414 20.95 -4.49 -9.73
C ARG A 414 19.66 -4.48 -10.55
N THR A 415 18.58 -5.04 -10.00
CA THR A 415 17.32 -5.22 -10.74
C THR A 415 16.25 -4.17 -10.46
N THR A 416 16.40 -3.42 -9.36
CA THR A 416 15.40 -2.52 -8.77
C THR A 416 15.96 -1.09 -8.68
N PRO A 417 15.81 -0.26 -9.72
CA PRO A 417 16.49 1.05 -9.80
C PRO A 417 16.23 1.98 -8.62
N ILE A 418 15.03 1.97 -8.05
CA ILE A 418 14.68 2.79 -6.88
C ILE A 418 15.44 2.40 -5.61
N TYR A 419 16.02 1.19 -5.57
CA TYR A 419 16.83 0.67 -4.46
C TYR A 419 18.34 0.67 -4.80
N GLY A 420 18.78 1.15 -5.97
CA GLY A 420 20.14 0.96 -6.47
C GLY A 420 21.26 1.45 -5.53
N GLY A 421 20.96 2.42 -4.66
CA GLY A 421 21.87 2.93 -3.63
C GLY A 421 21.71 2.32 -2.25
N ILE A 422 20.75 1.43 -2.02
CA ILE A 422 20.43 0.87 -0.70
C ILE A 422 21.24 -0.40 -0.48
N THR A 423 22.53 -0.24 -0.20
CA THR A 423 23.44 -1.37 0.04
C THR A 423 23.44 -1.81 1.49
N TRP A 424 23.84 -3.05 1.74
CA TRP A 424 23.94 -3.62 3.09
C TRP A 424 24.84 -2.77 4.01
N GLU A 425 26.00 -2.37 3.50
CA GLU A 425 26.97 -1.53 4.23
C GLU A 425 26.38 -0.17 4.63
N ARG A 426 25.62 0.47 3.74
CA ARG A 426 24.99 1.77 4.04
C ARG A 426 23.93 1.64 5.13
N LEU A 427 23.15 0.57 5.10
CA LEU A 427 22.15 0.30 6.13
C LEU A 427 22.80 -0.08 7.48
N GLN A 428 23.94 -0.78 7.47
CA GLN A 428 24.70 -1.05 8.70
C GLN A 428 25.23 0.24 9.35
N LYS A 429 25.67 1.22 8.55
CA LYS A 429 26.18 2.51 9.04
C LYS A 429 25.08 3.51 9.39
N ASN A 430 23.85 3.28 8.95
CA ASN A 430 22.71 4.17 9.17
C ASN A 430 21.55 3.40 9.80
N GLU A 431 21.51 3.39 11.14
CA GLU A 431 20.48 2.69 11.92
C GLU A 431 19.06 3.19 11.62
N ALA A 432 18.90 4.46 11.23
CA ALA A 432 17.60 4.98 10.83
C ALA A 432 17.11 4.31 9.54
N GLY A 433 18.01 3.96 8.62
CA GLY A 433 17.68 3.41 7.30
C GLY A 433 17.52 4.49 6.22
N LEU A 434 17.14 4.06 5.01
CA LEU A 434 17.08 4.92 3.82
C LEU A 434 15.71 4.87 3.16
N GLN A 435 15.16 6.03 2.79
CA GLN A 435 13.91 6.10 2.04
C GLN A 435 14.19 6.02 0.53
N TRP A 436 13.57 5.07 -0.15
CA TRP A 436 13.65 5.01 -1.62
C TRP A 436 12.69 6.03 -2.25
N PRO A 437 12.97 6.64 -3.42
CA PRO A 437 14.09 6.34 -4.31
C PRO A 437 15.46 6.67 -3.73
N CYS A 438 16.41 5.77 -3.98
CA CYS A 438 17.82 5.95 -3.71
C CYS A 438 18.54 5.26 -4.88
N SER A 439 18.83 6.03 -5.94
CA SER A 439 19.26 5.50 -7.24
C SER A 439 20.64 4.86 -7.22
N ASP A 440 21.53 5.39 -6.40
CA ASP A 440 22.95 5.03 -6.36
C ASP A 440 23.55 5.33 -4.98
N ILE A 441 24.78 4.86 -4.77
CA ILE A 441 25.48 4.92 -3.47
C ILE A 441 25.70 6.34 -2.96
N SER A 442 25.71 7.35 -3.84
CA SER A 442 25.87 8.76 -3.50
C SER A 442 24.54 9.45 -3.15
N HIS A 443 23.40 8.86 -3.57
CA HIS A 443 22.08 9.41 -3.31
C HIS A 443 21.70 9.31 -1.82
N PRO A 444 21.32 10.39 -1.13
CA PRO A 444 21.05 10.39 0.32
C PRO A 444 19.72 9.74 0.74
N GLY A 445 19.01 9.12 -0.20
CA GLY A 445 17.58 8.77 -0.09
C GLY A 445 16.63 9.94 -0.38
N THR A 446 15.34 9.65 -0.48
CA THR A 446 14.28 10.62 -0.81
C THR A 446 13.26 10.72 0.32
N ILE A 447 13.31 11.81 1.08
CA ILE A 447 12.43 12.04 2.24
C ILE A 447 10.97 12.17 1.80
N TYR A 448 10.69 13.03 0.81
CA TYR A 448 9.38 13.17 0.17
C TYR A 448 9.47 13.11 -1.35
N LEU A 449 8.40 12.63 -1.97
CA LEU A 449 8.26 12.43 -3.40
C LEU A 449 7.74 13.70 -4.10
N HIS A 450 7.86 13.72 -5.43
CA HIS A 450 7.24 14.73 -6.30
C HIS A 450 7.74 16.17 -6.10
N ARG A 451 8.93 16.35 -5.50
CA ARG A 451 9.57 17.66 -5.32
C ARG A 451 9.57 18.45 -6.63
N ASP A 452 9.26 19.74 -6.53
CA ASP A 452 9.14 20.67 -7.66
C ASP A 452 8.12 20.23 -8.73
N GLY A 453 7.07 19.50 -8.32
CA GLY A 453 6.03 18.97 -9.21
C GLY A 453 6.52 17.91 -10.20
N LYS A 454 7.64 17.25 -9.90
CA LYS A 454 8.19 16.15 -10.71
C LYS A 454 7.45 14.85 -10.40
N PHE A 455 6.24 14.73 -10.94
CA PHE A 455 5.48 13.49 -10.88
C PHE A 455 6.12 12.43 -11.79
N PRO A 456 6.24 11.16 -11.37
CA PRO A 456 6.69 10.07 -12.23
C PRO A 456 5.94 9.97 -13.56
N ARG A 457 4.65 10.35 -13.57
CA ARG A 457 3.83 10.39 -14.80
C ARG A 457 3.95 11.71 -15.60
N GLY A 458 4.83 12.63 -15.21
CA GLY A 458 4.96 13.97 -15.78
C GLY A 458 4.18 15.02 -14.99
N LYS A 459 2.86 15.12 -15.20
CA LYS A 459 1.97 16.05 -14.48
C LYS A 459 0.98 15.32 -13.58
N GLY A 460 0.58 15.94 -12.48
CA GLY A 460 -0.50 15.44 -11.63
C GLY A 460 -1.83 15.45 -12.39
N TYR A 461 -2.57 14.34 -12.37
CA TYR A 461 -3.81 14.22 -13.13
C TYR A 461 -5.03 14.40 -12.22
N PHE A 462 -5.81 15.47 -12.43
CA PHE A 462 -7.09 15.63 -11.75
C PHE A 462 -8.14 14.66 -12.31
N HIS A 463 -8.72 13.84 -11.44
CA HIS A 463 -9.75 12.89 -11.83
C HIS A 463 -11.17 13.43 -11.53
N PRO A 464 -12.06 13.60 -12.53
CA PRO A 464 -13.44 14.02 -12.31
C PRO A 464 -14.26 12.84 -11.77
N ILE A 465 -14.40 12.76 -10.45
CA ILE A 465 -15.02 11.62 -9.77
C ILE A 465 -16.40 11.99 -9.24
N SER A 466 -17.42 11.27 -9.70
CA SER A 466 -18.77 11.33 -9.16
C SER A 466 -18.93 10.39 -7.96
N PHE A 467 -19.78 10.78 -7.01
CA PHE A 467 -20.16 9.89 -5.92
C PHE A 467 -20.99 8.70 -6.43
N LYS A 468 -20.70 7.52 -5.90
CA LYS A 468 -21.48 6.29 -6.06
C LYS A 468 -21.73 5.70 -4.67
N GLU A 469 -22.93 5.19 -4.46
CA GLU A 469 -23.26 4.48 -3.22
C GLU A 469 -22.44 3.18 -3.09
N PRO A 470 -22.20 2.69 -1.86
CA PRO A 470 -21.72 1.33 -1.61
C PRO A 470 -22.55 0.28 -2.35
N ALA A 471 -21.91 -0.83 -2.74
CA ALA A 471 -22.60 -1.94 -3.40
C ALA A 471 -23.62 -2.63 -2.48
N GLU A 472 -23.37 -2.60 -1.17
CA GLU A 472 -24.26 -3.15 -0.15
C GLU A 472 -24.78 -2.01 0.73
N LEU A 473 -26.11 -1.83 0.73
CA LEU A 473 -26.81 -0.85 1.54
C LEU A 473 -27.75 -1.56 2.52
N PRO A 474 -28.01 -0.98 3.70
CA PRO A 474 -28.99 -1.52 4.63
C PRO A 474 -30.38 -1.68 3.99
N SER A 475 -31.06 -2.75 4.37
CA SER A 475 -32.43 -3.06 3.95
C SER A 475 -33.35 -3.18 5.17
N LYS A 476 -34.63 -3.50 4.95
CA LYS A 476 -35.54 -3.80 6.08
C LYS A 476 -35.13 -5.07 6.83
N GLU A 477 -34.55 -6.04 6.14
CA GLU A 477 -34.10 -7.32 6.71
C GLU A 477 -32.73 -7.18 7.37
N TYR A 478 -31.85 -6.37 6.80
CA TYR A 478 -30.51 -6.07 7.32
C TYR A 478 -30.37 -4.55 7.57
N PRO A 479 -30.94 -4.02 8.68
CA PRO A 479 -31.06 -2.57 8.88
C PRO A 479 -29.79 -1.88 9.39
N PHE A 480 -28.72 -2.63 9.66
CA PHE A 480 -27.48 -2.10 10.23
C PHE A 480 -26.33 -2.15 9.22
N ILE A 481 -25.38 -1.21 9.36
CA ILE A 481 -24.09 -1.25 8.66
C ILE A 481 -23.08 -1.93 9.59
N LEU A 482 -22.40 -2.94 9.07
CA LEU A 482 -21.24 -3.55 9.73
C LEU A 482 -19.95 -2.89 9.21
N SER A 483 -19.02 -2.61 10.12
CA SER A 483 -17.66 -2.17 9.81
C SER A 483 -16.71 -2.88 10.75
N THR A 484 -15.62 -3.41 10.21
CA THR A 484 -14.59 -4.17 10.93
C THR A 484 -13.35 -3.33 11.20
#